data_AF-A0A9D1QXB1-F1
#
_entry.id   AF-A0A9D1QXB1-F1
#
_cell.length_a   1.000
_cell.length_b   1.000
_cell.length_c   1.000
_cell.angle_alpha   90.00
_cell.angle_beta   90.00
_cell.angle_gamma   90.00
#
_symmetry.space_group_name_H-M   'P 1'
#
loop_
_entity.id
_entity.type
_entity.pdbx_description
1 polymer ?
#
loop_
_entity_poly.entity_id
_entity_poly.type
_entity_poly.pdbx_seq_one_letter_code
_entity_poly.pdbx_strand_id
1 'polypeptide(L)'
;VFLAYLWDEEQMQFLEEPSFKNIKNPSIDFNGKRILSKTSSDKITTYSMYSFENGQFVLTNSLYWEPADLGAGAAPDVSGQMHVVETEGETVKKEAVVPAVDDYTVDHDAPQVSGYFATGSFWDLDGEKWTNTVWR
;
A
#
# COMPACT_ATOMS: atom_id res chain seq x y z
N VAL A 1 -3.16 16.71 3.81
CA VAL A 1 -4.51 16.11 3.69
C VAL A 1 -4.95 16.32 2.26
N PHE A 2 -5.39 15.25 1.58
CA PHE A 2 -5.97 15.35 0.26
C PHE A 2 -7.49 15.31 0.38
N LEU A 3 -8.16 16.14 -0.42
CA LEU A 3 -9.61 16.13 -0.54
C LEU A 3 -9.96 15.56 -1.91
N ALA A 4 -10.94 14.69 -1.96
CA ALA A 4 -11.54 14.23 -3.20
C ALA A 4 -12.98 14.70 -3.27
N TYR A 5 -13.39 15.02 -4.49
CA TYR A 5 -14.75 15.39 -4.82
C TYR A 5 -15.22 14.52 -5.97
N LEU A 6 -16.43 13.98 -5.85
CA LEU A 6 -17.10 13.22 -6.88
C LEU A 6 -18.10 14.14 -7.58
N TRP A 7 -18.19 14.01 -8.89
CA TRP A 7 -19.23 14.68 -9.65
C TRP A 7 -20.55 13.91 -9.49
N ASP A 8 -21.54 14.54 -8.86
CA ASP A 8 -22.90 14.03 -8.78
C ASP A 8 -23.69 14.55 -10.01
N GLU A 9 -24.05 13.64 -10.91
CA GLU A 9 -24.79 13.97 -12.13
C GLU A 9 -26.25 14.34 -11.87
N GLU A 10 -26.87 13.87 -10.78
CA GLU A 10 -28.26 14.17 -10.47
C GLU A 10 -28.42 15.59 -9.92
N GLN A 11 -27.50 15.99 -9.06
CA GLN A 11 -27.47 17.28 -8.39
C GLN A 11 -26.61 18.31 -9.12
N MET A 12 -25.87 17.88 -10.15
CA MET A 12 -24.97 18.70 -10.96
C MET A 12 -23.96 19.49 -10.11
N GLN A 13 -23.39 18.83 -9.09
CA GLN A 13 -22.45 19.44 -8.16
C GLN A 13 -21.35 18.47 -7.72
N PHE A 14 -20.27 19.05 -7.20
CA PHE A 14 -19.22 18.28 -6.55
C PHE A 14 -19.60 17.95 -5.12
N LEU A 15 -19.69 16.65 -4.81
CA LEU A 15 -19.84 16.15 -3.46
C LEU A 15 -18.48 15.75 -2.91
N GLU A 16 -18.16 16.22 -1.71
CA GLU A 16 -16.95 15.78 -1.01
C GLU A 16 -17.06 14.29 -0.69
N GLU A 17 -15.96 13.55 -0.86
CA GLU A 17 -15.86 12.13 -0.51
C GLU A 17 -15.04 11.94 0.77
N PRO A 18 -15.68 11.79 1.95
CA PRO A 18 -14.97 11.75 3.22
C PRO A 18 -14.05 10.55 3.38
N SER A 19 -14.36 9.41 2.74
CA SER A 19 -13.55 8.19 2.84
C SER A 19 -12.14 8.38 2.25
N PHE A 20 -11.96 9.32 1.32
CA PHE A 20 -10.67 9.62 0.71
C PHE A 20 -9.69 10.34 1.65
N LYS A 21 -10.19 11.03 2.68
CA LYS A 21 -9.35 11.86 3.58
C LYS A 21 -8.23 11.08 4.28
N ASN A 22 -8.44 9.80 4.47
CA ASN A 22 -7.49 8.91 5.15
C ASN A 22 -6.46 8.29 4.20
N ILE A 23 -6.62 8.48 2.88
CA ILE A 23 -5.67 7.98 1.88
C ILE A 23 -4.51 8.98 1.75
N LYS A 24 -3.30 8.51 2.05
CA LYS A 24 -2.08 9.32 2.01
C LYS A 24 -1.33 9.08 0.70
N ASN A 25 -0.74 10.13 0.14
CA ASN A 25 0.02 10.07 -1.12
C ASN A 25 -0.69 9.26 -2.24
N PRO A 26 -1.95 9.60 -2.57
CA PRO A 26 -2.71 8.82 -3.54
C PRO A 26 -2.12 8.96 -4.94
N SER A 27 -2.12 7.85 -5.69
CA SER A 27 -1.99 7.82 -7.16
C SER A 27 -3.18 7.07 -7.77
N ILE A 28 -3.48 7.37 -9.04
CA ILE A 28 -4.60 6.76 -9.75
C ILE A 28 -4.07 5.66 -10.67
N ASP A 29 -4.55 4.43 -10.49
CA ASP A 29 -4.40 3.37 -11.47
C ASP A 29 -5.64 3.37 -12.38
N PHE A 30 -5.51 4.04 -13.53
CA PHE A 30 -6.59 4.14 -14.52
C PHE A 30 -7.00 2.79 -15.12
N ASN A 31 -6.06 1.84 -15.23
CA ASN A 31 -6.31 0.54 -15.82
C ASN A 31 -7.05 -0.36 -14.83
N GLY A 32 -6.59 -0.39 -13.58
CA GLY A 32 -7.21 -1.14 -12.49
C GLY A 32 -8.43 -0.45 -11.87
N LYS A 33 -8.74 0.80 -12.26
CA LYS A 33 -9.81 1.65 -11.69
C LYS A 33 -9.77 1.71 -10.17
N ARG A 34 -8.58 1.94 -9.62
CA ARG A 34 -8.31 1.95 -8.18
C ARG A 34 -7.44 3.13 -7.78
N ILE A 35 -7.48 3.47 -6.51
CA ILE A 35 -6.54 4.39 -5.89
C ILE A 35 -5.43 3.57 -5.26
N LEU A 36 -4.19 3.95 -5.53
CA LEU A 36 -3.01 3.39 -4.90
C LEU A 36 -2.49 4.40 -3.88
N SER A 37 -1.84 3.92 -2.82
CA SER A 37 -1.23 4.75 -1.79
C SER A 37 0.08 4.11 -1.37
N LYS A 38 1.15 4.90 -1.33
CA LYS A 38 2.45 4.51 -0.79
C LYS A 38 2.87 5.46 0.32
N THR A 39 3.17 4.92 1.49
CA THR A 39 3.68 5.69 2.62
C THR A 39 4.87 5.00 3.25
N SER A 40 5.86 5.80 3.65
CA SER A 40 6.98 5.35 4.49
C SER A 40 7.11 6.32 5.67
N SER A 41 6.94 5.83 6.89
CA SER A 41 7.08 6.61 8.14
C SER A 41 7.46 5.67 9.27
N ASP A 42 8.28 6.13 10.21
CA ASP A 42 8.63 5.36 11.41
C ASP A 42 9.13 3.94 11.12
N LYS A 43 9.93 3.80 10.04
CA LYS A 43 10.46 2.53 9.51
C LYS A 43 9.42 1.56 8.94
N ILE A 44 8.16 1.99 8.85
CA ILE A 44 7.08 1.22 8.24
C ILE A 44 6.87 1.74 6.82
N THR A 45 6.96 0.84 5.84
CA THR A 45 6.53 1.13 4.47
C THR A 45 5.25 0.37 4.18
N THR A 46 4.26 1.05 3.63
CA THR A 46 2.94 0.49 3.30
C THR A 46 2.54 0.85 1.87
N TYR A 47 2.05 -0.15 1.16
CA TYR A 47 1.41 -0.08 -0.14
C TYR A 47 -0.04 -0.48 0.04
N SER A 48 -0.97 0.38 -0.37
CA SER A 48 -2.40 0.17 -0.22
C SER A 48 -3.11 0.35 -1.54
N MET A 49 -4.14 -0.46 -1.78
CA MET A 49 -5.04 -0.36 -2.92
C MET A 49 -6.47 -0.16 -2.43
N TYR A 50 -7.18 0.78 -3.04
CA TYR A 50 -8.55 1.11 -2.69
C TYR A 50 -9.46 1.04 -3.93
N SER A 51 -10.62 0.40 -3.77
CA SER A 51 -11.71 0.40 -4.75
C SER A 51 -12.80 1.36 -4.30
N PHE A 52 -13.56 1.90 -5.26
CA PHE A 52 -14.75 2.69 -4.96
C PHE A 52 -15.98 1.79 -5.00
N GLU A 53 -16.58 1.54 -3.84
CA GLU A 53 -17.70 0.60 -3.66
C GLU A 53 -18.77 1.25 -2.79
N ASN A 54 -20.05 1.15 -3.21
CA ASN A 54 -21.19 1.66 -2.44
C ASN A 54 -21.04 3.12 -1.98
N GLY A 55 -20.45 3.98 -2.82
CA GLY A 55 -20.28 5.40 -2.52
C GLY A 55 -19.11 5.72 -1.58
N GLN A 56 -18.11 4.84 -1.45
CA GLN A 56 -16.93 5.10 -0.61
C GLN A 56 -15.69 4.37 -1.14
N PHE A 57 -14.51 4.89 -0.84
CA PHE A 57 -13.25 4.20 -1.05
C PHE A 57 -12.99 3.19 0.07
N VAL A 58 -12.81 1.93 -0.30
CA VAL A 58 -12.60 0.80 0.60
C VAL A 58 -11.21 0.21 0.35
N LEU A 59 -10.44 -0.01 1.42
CA LEU A 59 -9.14 -0.70 1.35
C LEU A 59 -9.37 -2.15 0.95
N THR A 60 -8.87 -2.56 -0.22
CA THR A 60 -9.03 -3.94 -0.71
C THR A 60 -7.79 -4.77 -0.49
N ASN A 61 -6.61 -4.17 -0.60
CA ASN A 61 -5.34 -4.88 -0.44
C ASN A 61 -4.32 -3.97 0.25
N SER A 62 -3.53 -4.58 1.12
CA SER A 62 -2.35 -3.91 1.68
C SER A 62 -1.14 -4.83 1.67
N LEU A 63 0.02 -4.24 1.48
CA LEU A 63 1.31 -4.87 1.68
C LEU A 63 2.15 -3.89 2.47
N TYR A 64 2.58 -4.31 3.64
CA TYR A 64 3.45 -3.48 4.46
C TYR A 64 4.61 -4.28 5.00
N TRP A 65 5.63 -3.53 5.41
CA TRP A 65 6.70 -4.08 6.20
C TRP A 65 7.20 -3.10 7.24
N GLU A 66 7.69 -3.66 8.33
CA GLU A 66 8.18 -2.97 9.51
C GLU A 66 9.35 -3.75 10.12
N PRO A 67 10.23 -3.11 10.91
CA PRO A 67 11.27 -3.82 11.63
C PRO A 67 10.72 -4.99 12.43
N ALA A 68 11.31 -6.18 12.27
CA ALA A 68 10.80 -7.40 12.88
C ALA A 68 10.89 -7.39 14.43
N ASP A 69 11.73 -6.52 14.98
CA ASP A 69 11.86 -6.29 16.43
C ASP A 69 10.74 -5.42 17.03
N LEU A 70 9.94 -4.74 16.19
CA LEU A 70 8.75 -3.99 16.61
C LEU A 70 7.48 -4.85 16.65
N GLY A 71 7.51 -6.03 16.02
CA GLY A 71 6.37 -6.95 15.95
C GLY A 71 5.98 -7.56 17.31
N ALA A 72 4.69 -7.85 17.48
CA ALA A 72 4.16 -8.51 18.67
C ALA A 72 4.68 -9.95 18.77
N GLY A 73 5.80 -10.15 19.48
CA GLY A 73 6.43 -11.45 19.67
C GLY A 73 7.90 -11.55 19.24
N ALA A 74 8.58 -10.41 19.03
CA ALA A 74 9.98 -10.35 18.61
C ALA A 74 10.90 -11.34 19.36
N ALA A 75 11.45 -12.29 18.60
CA ALA A 75 12.54 -13.14 19.06
C ALA A 75 13.83 -12.31 19.13
N PRO A 76 14.74 -12.59 20.07
CA PRO A 76 15.92 -11.74 20.34
C PRO A 76 16.98 -11.64 19.22
N ASP A 77 16.77 -12.27 18.06
CA ASP A 77 17.77 -12.38 16.97
C ASP A 77 17.23 -11.98 15.58
N VAL A 78 16.31 -11.01 15.52
CA VAL A 78 15.71 -10.52 14.26
C VAL A 78 16.21 -9.12 13.85
N SER A 79 17.33 -8.67 14.44
CA SER A 79 17.93 -7.38 14.09
C SER A 79 18.34 -7.37 12.62
N GLY A 80 18.04 -6.27 11.91
CA GLY A 80 18.28 -6.17 10.47
C GLY A 80 17.31 -7.00 9.62
N GLN A 81 16.18 -7.42 10.18
CA GLN A 81 15.09 -8.07 9.44
C GLN A 81 13.83 -7.22 9.46
N MET A 82 13.01 -7.39 8.42
CA MET A 82 11.70 -6.79 8.27
C MET A 82 10.63 -7.86 8.35
N HIS A 83 9.60 -7.58 9.11
CA HIS A 83 8.35 -8.32 9.09
C HIS A 83 7.47 -7.78 7.95
N VAL A 84 7.05 -8.66 7.03
CA VAL A 84 6.31 -8.33 5.82
C VAL A 84 4.94 -9.00 5.87
N VAL A 85 3.88 -8.24 5.66
CA VAL A 85 2.50 -8.72 5.74
C VAL A 85 1.71 -8.25 4.52
N GLU A 86 1.05 -9.20 3.86
CA GLU A 86 0.08 -8.96 2.79
C GLU A 86 -1.33 -9.26 3.29
N THR A 87 -2.26 -8.35 3.04
CA THR A 87 -3.69 -8.53 3.34
C THR A 87 -4.58 -8.32 2.12
N GLU A 88 -5.71 -9.00 2.14
CA GLU A 88 -6.87 -8.77 1.28
C GLU A 88 -8.08 -8.49 2.19
N GLY A 89 -8.52 -7.23 2.22
CA GLY A 89 -9.39 -6.70 3.26
C GLY A 89 -8.79 -6.93 4.65
N GLU A 90 -9.53 -7.63 5.50
CA GLU A 90 -9.11 -7.99 6.87
C GLU A 90 -8.35 -9.33 6.94
N THR A 91 -8.20 -10.05 5.82
CA THR A 91 -7.57 -11.38 5.80
C THR A 91 -6.08 -11.27 5.52
N VAL A 92 -5.23 -11.81 6.41
CA VAL A 92 -3.79 -11.99 6.14
C VAL A 92 -3.62 -13.10 5.10
N LYS A 93 -3.03 -12.76 3.96
CA LYS A 93 -2.75 -13.69 2.85
C LYS A 93 -1.36 -14.28 2.96
N LYS A 94 -0.40 -13.48 3.42
CA LYS A 94 0.99 -13.88 3.58
C LYS A 94 1.65 -13.06 4.68
N GLU A 95 2.53 -13.74 5.40
CA GLU A 95 3.35 -13.17 6.47
C GLU A 95 4.74 -13.80 6.38
N ALA A 96 5.78 -12.99 6.45
CA ALA A 96 7.15 -13.45 6.34
C ALA A 96 8.11 -12.50 7.06
N VAL A 97 9.26 -13.04 7.47
CA VAL A 97 10.40 -12.23 7.92
C VAL A 97 11.49 -12.36 6.86
N VAL A 98 12.03 -11.21 6.44
CA VAL A 98 13.05 -11.12 5.39
C VAL A 98 14.19 -10.19 5.80
N PRO A 99 15.40 -10.34 5.23
CA PRO A 99 16.47 -9.38 5.47
C PRO A 99 16.05 -7.96 5.06
N ALA A 100 16.49 -6.98 5.83
CA ALA A 100 16.38 -5.57 5.49
C ALA A 100 17.61 -5.13 4.67
N VAL A 101 17.40 -4.24 3.70
CA VAL A 101 18.49 -3.49 3.04
C VAL A 101 18.78 -2.21 3.84
N ASP A 102 17.72 -1.56 4.30
CA ASP A 102 17.75 -0.38 5.17
C ASP A 102 16.49 -0.33 6.05
N ASP A 103 16.31 0.77 6.78
CA ASP A 103 15.19 0.99 7.69
C ASP A 103 13.80 1.03 7.00
N TYR A 104 13.72 1.05 5.68
CA TYR A 104 12.47 1.21 4.91
C TYR A 104 12.32 0.20 3.77
N THR A 105 13.33 -0.63 3.52
CA THR A 105 13.44 -1.45 2.31
C THR A 105 13.81 -2.88 2.68
N VAL A 106 13.07 -3.84 2.13
CA VAL A 106 13.34 -5.27 2.23
C VAL A 106 14.36 -5.69 1.18
N ASP A 107 15.05 -6.80 1.38
CA ASP A 107 15.85 -7.42 0.31
C ASP A 107 14.93 -7.96 -0.79
N HIS A 108 14.93 -7.31 -1.96
CA HIS A 108 14.07 -7.68 -3.09
C HIS A 108 14.40 -9.07 -3.64
N ASP A 109 15.63 -9.56 -3.45
CA ASP A 109 16.05 -10.88 -3.93
C ASP A 109 15.59 -12.00 -2.98
N ALA A 110 15.08 -11.67 -1.79
CA ALA A 110 14.57 -12.66 -0.86
C ALA A 110 13.37 -13.43 -1.50
N PRO A 111 13.40 -14.77 -1.54
CA PRO A 111 12.37 -15.58 -2.22
C PRO A 111 10.94 -15.30 -1.75
N GLN A 112 10.78 -14.85 -0.50
CA GLN A 112 9.50 -14.53 0.11
C GLN A 112 8.87 -13.26 -0.47
N VAL A 113 9.63 -12.31 -1.00
CA VAL A 113 9.10 -11.01 -1.48
C VAL A 113 9.46 -10.68 -2.93
N SER A 114 10.40 -11.40 -3.54
CA SER A 114 10.80 -11.19 -4.96
C SER A 114 9.63 -11.13 -5.94
N GLY A 115 8.59 -11.94 -5.72
CA GLY A 115 7.38 -11.93 -6.54
C GLY A 115 6.59 -10.61 -6.51
N TYR A 116 6.74 -9.78 -5.48
CA TYR A 116 6.10 -8.46 -5.40
C TYR A 116 6.78 -7.41 -6.30
N PHE A 117 8.06 -7.60 -6.62
CA PHE A 117 8.86 -6.70 -7.45
C PHE A 117 8.92 -7.15 -8.92
N ALA A 118 8.44 -8.36 -9.22
CA ALA A 118 8.40 -8.86 -10.58
C ALA A 118 7.47 -8.01 -11.47
N THR A 119 7.99 -7.57 -12.61
CA THR A 119 7.23 -6.79 -13.60
C THR A 119 5.96 -7.53 -14.03
N GLY A 120 4.83 -6.82 -14.03
CA GLY A 120 3.53 -7.39 -14.39
C GLY A 120 2.91 -8.29 -13.31
N SER A 121 3.54 -8.45 -12.15
CA SER A 121 2.88 -9.08 -11.00
C SER A 121 1.74 -8.19 -10.48
N PHE A 122 0.88 -8.76 -9.62
CA PHE A 122 -0.21 -8.00 -9.01
C PHE A 122 0.31 -6.75 -8.28
N TRP A 123 1.37 -6.92 -7.50
CA TRP A 123 2.00 -5.84 -6.74
C TRP A 123 2.88 -4.97 -7.62
N ASP A 124 3.80 -5.55 -8.41
CA ASP A 124 4.74 -4.86 -9.29
C ASP A 124 5.23 -3.54 -8.68
N LEU A 125 5.88 -3.65 -7.51
CA LEU A 125 6.18 -2.50 -6.63
C LEU A 125 7.18 -1.52 -7.25
N ASP A 126 8.01 -1.98 -8.19
CA ASP A 126 8.92 -1.15 -8.98
C ASP A 126 8.24 -0.55 -10.23
N GLY A 127 6.98 -0.93 -10.50
CA GLY A 127 6.20 -0.44 -11.60
C GLY A 127 5.79 1.03 -11.46
N GLU A 128 5.66 1.73 -12.59
CA GLU A 128 5.37 3.17 -12.65
C GLU A 128 4.07 3.58 -11.94
N LYS A 129 3.14 2.63 -11.73
CA LYS A 129 1.88 2.86 -11.01
C LYS A 129 2.08 3.37 -9.57
N TRP A 130 3.20 3.03 -8.95
CA TRP A 130 3.55 3.47 -7.59
C TRP A 130 4.39 4.76 -7.56
N THR A 131 4.98 5.16 -8.68
CA THR A 131 5.84 6.35 -8.78
C THR A 131 5.14 7.55 -9.41
N ASN A 132 4.02 7.34 -10.11
CA ASN A 132 3.21 8.41 -10.70
C ASN A 132 2.44 9.21 -9.64
N THR A 133 3.15 10.05 -8.89
CA THR A 133 2.58 11.23 -8.23
C THR A 133 2.56 12.38 -9.25
N VAL A 134 1.80 12.23 -10.34
CA VAL A 134 1.66 13.30 -11.34
C VAL A 134 0.34 14.02 -11.10
N TRP A 135 0.41 15.14 -10.40
CA TRP A 135 -0.58 16.21 -10.52
C TRP A 135 0.10 17.34 -11.30
N ARG A 136 -0.07 17.35 -12.63
CA ARG A 136 0.17 18.53 -13.46
C ARG A 136 -1.14 19.25 -13.70
#